data_AF-A0A7S7Z4S1-F1
#
_entry.id   AF-A0A7S7Z4S1-F1
#
_cell.length_a   1.000
_cell.length_b   1.000
_cell.length_c   1.000
_cell.angle_alpha   90.00
_cell.angle_beta   90.00
_cell.angle_gamma   90.00
#
_symmetry.space_group_name_H-M   'P 1'
#
loop_
_entity.id
_entity.type
_entity.pdbx_description
1 polymer ?
#
loop_
_entity_poly.entity_id
_entity_poly.type
_entity_poly.pdbx_seq_one_letter_code
_entity_poly.pdbx_strand_id
1 'polypeptide(L)'
;MGVKRSKQKPGEIEAGQRKAEQWHRLQAQRAAERQRLRDYKIALARDEVPVDTARLAPSNSYSIPDFVERGTYRPEPFVCKDCGVAEVWTPLQQKWWYETAKGDVFTKAVRCRACRTRERARKSAARRVHLEGLARKTPPAS
;
A
#
# COMPACT_ATOMS: atom_id res chain seq x y z
N MET A 1 -50.25 36.03 25.12
CA MET A 1 -49.48 35.90 23.88
C MET A 1 -49.15 34.42 23.68
N GLY A 2 -49.87 33.71 22.82
CA GLY A 2 -49.73 32.26 22.65
C GLY A 2 -48.69 31.91 21.59
N VAL A 3 -47.61 31.23 21.99
CA VAL A 3 -46.57 30.74 21.07
C VAL A 3 -47.19 29.63 20.21
N LYS A 4 -47.34 29.88 18.89
CA LYS A 4 -47.83 28.88 17.94
C LYS A 4 -46.80 27.75 17.84
N ARG A 5 -47.09 26.61 18.47
CA ARG A 5 -46.28 25.40 18.35
C ARG A 5 -46.46 24.83 16.95
N SER A 6 -45.43 24.97 16.11
CA SER A 6 -45.37 24.38 14.77
C SER A 6 -45.55 22.86 14.87
N LYS A 7 -46.70 22.35 14.40
CA LYS A 7 -46.98 20.91 14.31
C LYS A 7 -46.28 20.36 13.07
N GLN A 8 -45.00 20.03 13.18
CA GLN A 8 -44.30 19.27 12.14
C GLN A 8 -44.93 17.87 12.03
N LYS A 9 -45.10 17.37 10.81
CA LYS A 9 -45.66 16.02 10.59
C LYS A 9 -44.64 14.97 11.06
N PRO A 10 -45.05 13.85 11.68
CA PRO A 10 -44.13 12.82 12.18
C PRO A 10 -43.07 12.37 11.16
N GLY A 11 -43.43 12.26 9.88
CA GLY A 11 -42.47 11.92 8.80
C GLY A 11 -41.41 12.99 8.51
N GLU A 12 -41.66 14.27 8.78
CA GLU A 12 -40.67 15.35 8.65
C GLU A 12 -39.65 15.30 9.80
N ILE A 13 -40.11 14.92 10.99
CA ILE A 13 -39.28 14.72 12.18
C ILE A 13 -38.35 13.53 11.97
N GLU A 14 -38.87 12.40 11.49
CA GLU A 14 -38.06 11.21 11.17
C GLU A 14 -37.05 11.50 10.06
N ALA A 15 -37.42 12.23 9.00
CA ALA A 15 -36.49 12.62 7.94
C ALA A 15 -35.37 13.53 8.46
N GLY A 16 -35.68 14.44 9.39
CA GLY A 16 -34.70 15.27 10.08
C GLY A 16 -33.75 14.46 10.95
N GLN A 17 -34.27 13.51 11.72
CA GLN A 17 -33.49 12.58 12.55
C GLN A 17 -32.53 11.74 11.69
N ARG A 18 -33.01 11.15 10.58
CA ARG A 18 -32.16 10.39 9.65
C ARG A 18 -31.03 11.23 9.05
N LYS A 19 -31.30 12.49 8.69
CA LYS A 19 -30.26 13.42 8.19
C LYS A 19 -29.24 13.76 9.27
N ALA A 20 -29.68 13.99 10.51
CA ALA A 20 -28.79 14.22 11.65
C ALA A 20 -27.90 13.00 11.94
N GLU A 21 -28.47 11.80 11.96
CA GLU A 21 -27.71 10.55 12.10
C GLU A 21 -26.68 10.37 10.99
N GLN A 22 -27.07 10.59 9.73
CA GLN A 22 -26.15 10.52 8.59
C GLN A 22 -25.02 11.54 8.72
N TRP A 23 -25.33 12.76 9.15
CA TRP A 23 -24.31 13.79 9.40
C TRP A 23 -23.36 13.37 10.53
N HIS A 24 -23.87 12.85 11.65
CA HIS A 24 -23.04 12.35 12.74
C HIS A 24 -22.15 11.18 12.30
N ARG A 25 -22.68 10.23 11.51
CA ARG A 25 -21.89 9.13 10.93
C ARG A 25 -20.78 9.68 10.03
N LEU A 26 -21.07 10.63 9.15
CA LEU A 26 -20.08 11.23 8.27
C LEU A 26 -19.01 12.00 9.07
N GLN A 27 -19.39 12.73 10.11
CA GLN A 27 -18.45 13.41 11.00
C GLN A 27 -17.57 12.42 11.75
N ALA A 28 -18.14 11.33 12.26
CA ALA A 28 -17.40 10.25 12.92
C ALA A 28 -16.39 9.60 11.95
N GLN A 29 -16.80 9.29 10.71
CA GLN A 29 -15.90 8.77 9.68
C GLN A 29 -14.75 9.75 9.37
N ARG A 30 -15.05 11.04 9.21
CA ARG A 30 -14.04 12.09 8.96
C ARG A 30 -13.09 12.27 10.16
N ALA A 31 -13.61 12.16 11.38
CA ALA A 31 -12.79 12.21 12.60
C ALA A 31 -11.85 10.99 12.67
N ALA A 32 -12.37 9.78 12.43
CA ALA A 32 -11.60 8.55 12.39
C ALA A 32 -10.49 8.60 11.32
N GLU A 33 -10.80 9.08 10.11
CA GLU A 33 -9.80 9.20 9.05
C GLU A 33 -8.70 10.22 9.39
N ARG A 34 -9.07 11.36 9.99
CA ARG A 34 -8.08 12.35 10.46
C ARG A 34 -7.18 11.79 11.54
N GLN A 35 -7.73 11.00 12.47
CA GLN A 35 -6.96 10.34 13.51
C GLN A 35 -6.00 9.31 12.89
N ARG A 36 -6.51 8.44 12.01
CA ARG A 36 -5.70 7.45 11.27
C ARG A 36 -4.52 8.08 10.53
N LEU A 37 -4.74 9.22 9.86
CA LEU A 37 -3.67 9.94 9.15
C LEU A 37 -2.63 10.54 10.10
N ARG A 38 -3.04 11.02 11.28
CA ARG A 38 -2.10 11.49 12.30
C ARG A 38 -1.25 10.35 12.83
N ASP A 39 -1.88 9.23 13.18
CA ASP A 39 -1.19 8.04 13.69
C ASP A 39 -0.19 7.50 12.65
N TYR A 40 -0.58 7.47 11.37
CA TYR A 40 0.31 7.11 10.27
C TYR A 40 1.53 8.05 10.15
N LYS A 41 1.33 9.36 10.31
CA LYS A 41 2.43 10.34 10.27
C LYS A 41 3.39 10.16 11.45
N ILE A 42 2.87 9.88 12.64
CA ILE A 42 3.70 9.60 13.82
C ILE A 42 4.49 8.31 13.62
N ALA A 43 3.85 7.26 13.13
CA ALA A 43 4.49 6.00 12.79
C ALA A 43 5.60 6.18 11.75
N LEU A 44 5.35 7.00 10.71
CA LEU A 44 6.36 7.32 9.71
C LEU A 44 7.53 8.12 10.29
N ALA A 45 7.27 9.08 11.18
CA ALA A 45 8.33 9.83 11.87
C ALA A 45 9.19 8.96 12.79
N ARG A 46 8.69 7.78 13.19
CA ARG A 46 9.40 6.78 13.99
C ARG A 46 10.04 5.66 13.15
N ASP A 47 9.92 5.72 11.82
CA ASP A 47 10.30 4.63 10.93
C ASP A 47 9.61 3.28 11.24
N GLU A 48 8.39 3.32 11.81
CA GLU A 48 7.61 2.15 12.22
C GLU A 48 6.32 2.05 11.38
N VAL A 49 6.46 1.85 10.07
CA VAL A 49 5.32 1.86 9.16
C VAL A 49 4.47 0.59 9.35
N PRO A 50 3.15 0.67 9.58
CA PRO A 50 2.32 -0.50 9.83
C PRO A 50 2.19 -1.40 8.60
N VAL A 51 2.15 -2.72 8.84
CA VAL A 51 1.94 -3.76 7.83
C VAL A 51 0.44 -3.97 7.61
N ASP A 52 0.00 -3.98 6.35
CA ASP A 52 -1.34 -4.41 5.97
C ASP A 52 -1.26 -5.86 5.45
N THR A 53 -1.53 -6.82 6.33
CA THR A 53 -1.42 -8.25 6.02
C THR A 53 -2.38 -8.70 4.92
N ALA A 54 -3.55 -8.06 4.81
CA ALA A 54 -4.53 -8.35 3.76
C ALA A 54 -4.04 -7.94 2.36
N ARG A 55 -3.01 -7.09 2.28
CA ARG A 55 -2.38 -6.68 1.01
C ARG A 55 -1.14 -7.49 0.66
N LEU A 56 -0.69 -8.41 1.49
CA LEU A 56 0.49 -9.22 1.14
C LEU A 56 0.15 -10.21 0.02
N ALA A 57 1.16 -10.56 -0.78
CA ALA A 57 1.02 -11.65 -1.73
C ALA A 57 0.87 -12.98 -0.94
N PRO A 58 0.04 -13.93 -1.42
CA PRO A 58 -0.01 -15.26 -0.83
C PRO A 58 1.39 -15.88 -0.83
N SER A 59 1.79 -16.45 0.30
CA SER A 59 3.02 -17.23 0.43
C SER A 59 2.66 -18.66 0.75
N ASN A 60 3.31 -19.61 0.08
CA ASN A 60 3.19 -21.05 0.37
C ASN A 60 4.14 -21.50 1.48
N SER A 61 4.83 -20.56 2.15
CA SER A 61 5.69 -20.89 3.27
C SER A 61 4.85 -21.18 4.52
N TYR A 62 5.32 -22.11 5.34
CA TYR A 62 4.78 -22.39 6.67
C TYR A 62 5.33 -21.44 7.74
N SER A 63 6.30 -20.58 7.40
CA SER A 63 6.87 -19.59 8.31
C SER A 63 6.22 -18.22 8.13
N ILE A 64 6.25 -17.41 9.18
CA ILE A 64 5.79 -16.01 9.18
C ILE A 64 7.04 -15.12 9.24
N PRO A 65 7.22 -14.16 8.32
CA PRO A 65 8.33 -13.22 8.39
C PRO A 65 8.26 -12.31 9.62
N ASP A 66 9.40 -12.00 10.23
CA ASP A 66 9.48 -11.19 11.46
C ASP A 66 8.74 -9.85 11.39
N PHE A 67 8.69 -9.20 10.21
CA PHE A 67 7.98 -7.93 10.06
C PHE A 67 6.46 -8.09 10.08
N VAL A 68 5.96 -9.25 9.63
CA VAL A 68 4.53 -9.58 9.68
C VAL A 68 4.12 -9.87 11.11
N GLU A 69 4.91 -10.68 11.82
CA GLU A 69 4.66 -10.99 13.24
C GLU A 69 4.72 -9.73 14.10
N ARG A 70 5.70 -8.85 13.86
CA ARG A 70 5.83 -7.55 14.54
C ARG A 70 4.74 -6.55 14.13
N GLY A 71 4.13 -6.70 12.95
CA GLY A 71 3.12 -5.78 12.42
C GLY A 71 3.64 -4.43 11.92
N THR A 72 4.97 -4.23 11.86
CA THR A 72 5.59 -2.97 11.38
C THR A 72 6.81 -3.22 10.51
N TYR A 73 7.02 -2.41 9.47
CA TYR A 73 8.28 -2.33 8.74
C TYR A 73 9.28 -1.46 9.51
N ARG A 74 10.57 -1.81 9.45
CA ARG A 74 11.67 -1.08 10.09
C ARG A 74 12.84 -0.91 9.11
N PRO A 75 13.66 0.15 9.21
CA PRO A 75 14.78 0.34 8.30
C PRO A 75 15.73 -0.85 8.34
N GLU A 76 16.03 -1.43 7.17
CA GLU A 76 16.94 -2.57 7.07
C GLU A 76 18.17 -2.19 6.23
N PRO A 77 19.37 -2.10 6.84
CA PRO A 77 20.58 -1.79 6.09
C PRO A 77 20.94 -2.95 5.16
N PHE A 78 21.42 -2.63 3.95
CA PHE A 78 21.91 -3.61 3.00
C PHE A 78 23.07 -3.04 2.18
N VAL A 79 23.88 -3.94 1.63
CA VAL A 79 24.95 -3.59 0.70
C VAL A 79 24.53 -4.01 -0.70
N CYS A 80 24.60 -3.08 -1.66
CA CYS A 80 24.29 -3.38 -3.05
C CYS A 80 25.26 -4.42 -3.61
N LYS A 81 24.74 -5.57 -4.03
CA LYS A 81 25.60 -6.66 -4.54
C LYS A 81 26.33 -6.35 -5.84
N ASP A 82 25.90 -5.34 -6.60
CA ASP A 82 26.51 -5.00 -7.89
C ASP A 82 27.57 -3.88 -7.76
N CYS A 83 27.36 -2.89 -6.87
CA CYS A 83 28.25 -1.72 -6.76
C CYS A 83 28.83 -1.49 -5.35
N GLY A 84 28.46 -2.31 -4.37
CA GLY A 84 29.00 -2.24 -3.01
C GLY A 84 28.51 -1.07 -2.15
N VAL A 85 27.65 -0.17 -2.67
CA VAL A 85 27.14 0.96 -1.87
C VAL A 85 26.26 0.43 -0.71
N ALA A 86 26.48 0.96 0.49
CA ALA A 86 25.62 0.74 1.63
C ALA A 86 24.40 1.66 1.53
N GLU A 87 23.21 1.08 1.60
CA GLU A 87 21.94 1.79 1.61
C GLU A 87 21.03 1.21 2.69
N VAL A 88 19.95 1.93 3.00
CA VAL A 88 18.92 1.48 3.92
C VAL A 88 17.65 1.22 3.14
N TRP A 89 17.10 0.01 3.27
CA TRP A 89 15.80 -0.33 2.76
C TRP A 89 14.74 0.25 3.68
N THR A 90 14.16 1.38 3.28
CA THR A 90 13.29 2.13 4.17
C THR A 90 11.94 1.43 4.39
N PRO A 91 11.27 1.68 5.53
CA PRO A 91 9.94 1.11 5.80
C PRO A 91 8.92 1.36 4.68
N LEU A 92 8.95 2.55 4.07
CA LEU A 92 8.09 2.88 2.94
C LEU A 92 8.41 2.08 1.67
N GLN A 93 9.69 1.84 1.40
CA GLN A 93 10.12 1.02 0.27
C GLN A 93 9.71 -0.45 0.47
N GLN A 94 9.80 -0.95 1.69
CA GLN A 94 9.32 -2.29 2.06
C GLN A 94 7.81 -2.39 1.88
N LYS A 95 7.03 -1.44 2.44
CA LYS A 95 5.57 -1.40 2.28
C LYS A 95 5.16 -1.42 0.81
N TRP A 96 5.79 -0.58 -0.02
CA TRP A 96 5.51 -0.58 -1.46
C TRP A 96 5.85 -1.93 -2.11
N TRP A 97 6.99 -2.54 -1.77
CA TRP A 97 7.42 -3.81 -2.36
C TRP A 97 6.44 -4.95 -2.04
N TYR A 98 6.10 -5.14 -0.77
CA TYR A 98 5.27 -6.26 -0.36
C TYR A 98 3.79 -6.05 -0.65
N GLU A 99 3.25 -4.86 -0.38
CA GLU A 99 1.80 -4.63 -0.47
C GLU A 99 1.33 -4.19 -1.86
N THR A 100 2.15 -3.41 -2.58
CA THR A 100 1.79 -2.86 -3.91
C THR A 100 2.40 -3.67 -5.03
N ALA A 101 3.72 -3.91 -5.00
CA ALA A 101 4.41 -4.66 -6.04
C ALA A 101 4.23 -6.19 -5.91
N LYS A 102 3.60 -6.65 -4.83
CA LYS A 102 3.36 -8.07 -4.52
C LYS A 102 4.64 -8.89 -4.53
N GLY A 103 5.73 -8.30 -4.05
CA GLY A 103 6.97 -9.00 -3.83
C GLY A 103 6.79 -10.12 -2.80
N ASP A 104 7.53 -11.21 -2.97
CA ASP A 104 7.54 -12.32 -2.02
C ASP A 104 8.04 -11.84 -0.65
N VAL A 105 7.32 -12.21 0.41
CA VAL A 105 7.53 -11.72 1.78
C VAL A 105 8.86 -12.17 2.40
N PHE A 106 9.57 -13.14 1.81
CA PHE A 106 10.91 -13.56 2.22
C PHE A 106 12.04 -12.89 1.42
N THR A 107 11.70 -12.04 0.44
CA THR A 107 12.71 -11.35 -0.37
C THR A 107 13.14 -10.03 0.26
N LYS A 108 14.44 -9.75 0.20
CA LYS A 108 15.03 -8.50 0.72
C LYS A 108 15.61 -7.61 -0.36
N ALA A 109 15.81 -6.33 -0.06
CA ALA A 109 16.56 -5.44 -0.94
C ALA A 109 18.03 -5.87 -1.03
N VAL A 110 18.50 -6.13 -2.25
CA VAL A 110 19.90 -6.54 -2.53
C VAL A 110 20.62 -5.60 -3.50
N ARG A 111 19.91 -4.58 -4.01
CA ARG A 111 20.41 -3.65 -5.03
C ARG A 111 19.92 -2.24 -4.76
N CYS A 112 20.85 -1.28 -4.88
CA CYS A 112 20.53 0.14 -4.83
C CYS A 112 19.58 0.55 -5.95
N ARG A 113 18.99 1.74 -5.83
CA ARG A 113 18.06 2.26 -6.86
C ARG A 113 18.71 2.33 -8.25
N ALA A 114 19.95 2.82 -8.34
CA ALA A 114 20.67 2.95 -9.61
C ALA A 114 20.87 1.58 -10.28
N CYS A 115 21.35 0.58 -9.54
CA CYS A 115 21.56 -0.77 -10.07
C CYS A 115 20.24 -1.47 -10.42
N ARG A 116 19.16 -1.24 -9.65
CA ARG A 116 17.82 -1.74 -10.03
C ARG A 116 17.33 -1.16 -11.36
N THR A 117 17.55 0.14 -11.61
CA THR A 117 17.18 0.78 -12.87
C THR A 117 17.97 0.19 -14.04
N ARG A 118 19.29 0.03 -13.89
CA ARG A 118 20.15 -0.59 -14.90
C ARG A 118 19.71 -2.02 -15.22
N GLU A 119 19.43 -2.81 -14.19
CA GLU A 119 18.98 -4.20 -14.37
C GLU A 119 17.60 -4.28 -15.03
N ARG A 120 16.68 -3.37 -14.71
CA ARG A 120 15.39 -3.27 -15.40
C ARG A 120 15.56 -2.94 -16.88
N ALA A 121 16.44 -2.01 -17.23
CA ALA A 121 16.74 -1.67 -18.62
C ALA A 121 17.37 -2.84 -19.38
N ARG A 122 18.29 -3.59 -18.75
CA ARG A 122 18.87 -4.80 -19.33
C ARG A 122 17.82 -5.87 -19.62
N LYS A 123 16.93 -6.14 -18.65
CA LYS A 123 15.84 -7.11 -18.80
C LYS A 123 14.82 -6.68 -19.86
N SER A 124 14.47 -5.40 -19.93
CA SER A 124 13.53 -4.91 -20.95
C SER A 124 14.10 -5.01 -22.35
N ALA A 125 15.39 -4.68 -22.54
CA ALA A 125 16.08 -4.84 -23.81
C ALA A 125 16.12 -6.31 -24.25
N ALA A 126 16.47 -7.23 -23.34
CA ALA A 126 16.48 -8.66 -23.61
C ALA A 126 15.08 -9.20 -23.96
N ARG A 127 14.05 -8.78 -23.22
CA ARG A 127 12.65 -9.15 -23.52
C ARG A 127 12.21 -8.66 -24.88
N ARG A 128 12.56 -7.43 -25.27
CA ARG A 128 12.24 -6.87 -26.59
C ARG A 128 12.85 -7.72 -27.71
N VAL A 129 14.15 -7.99 -27.64
CA VAL A 129 14.84 -8.81 -28.66
C VAL A 129 14.22 -10.21 -28.74
N HIS A 130 13.90 -10.83 -27.60
CA HIS A 130 13.24 -12.13 -27.58
C HIS A 130 11.87 -12.11 -28.26
N LEU A 131 11.02 -11.12 -27.95
CA LEU A 131 9.69 -10.98 -28.55
C LEU A 131 9.75 -10.69 -30.05
N GLU A 132 10.67 -9.84 -30.50
CA GLU A 132 10.90 -9.59 -31.92
C GLU A 132 11.40 -10.84 -32.65
N GLY A 133 12.21 -11.66 -31.99
CA GLY A 133 12.66 -12.95 -32.51
C GLY A 133 11.52 -13.96 -32.64
N LEU A 134 10.61 -14.01 -31.67
CA LEU A 134 9.40 -14.84 -31.74
C LEU A 134 8.47 -14.37 -32.86
N ALA A 135 8.21 -13.06 -32.97
CA ALA A 135 7.36 -12.51 -34.01
C ALA A 135 7.85 -12.83 -35.43
N ARG A 136 9.17 -12.87 -35.65
CA ARG A 136 9.77 -13.28 -36.93
C ARG A 136 9.59 -14.77 -37.25
N LYS A 137 9.42 -15.61 -36.22
CA LYS A 137 9.30 -17.07 -36.35
C LYS A 137 7.86 -17.55 -36.45
N THR A 138 6.90 -16.76 -35.99
CA THR A 138 5.48 -17.10 -36.11
C THR A 138 5.05 -16.95 -37.58
N PRO A 139 4.68 -18.03 -38.30
CA PRO A 139 4.11 -17.90 -39.63
C PRO A 139 2.76 -17.15 -39.54
N PRO A 140 2.33 -16.43 -40.61
CA PRO A 140 1.00 -15.85 -40.61
C PRO A 140 -0.04 -16.96 -40.43
N ALA A 141 -0.97 -16.75 -39.49
CA ALA A 141 -2.09 -17.65 -39.29
C ALA A 141 -2.82 -17.84 -40.63
N SER A 142 -2.91 -19.09 -41.07
CA SER A 142 -3.62 -19.51 -42.29
C SER A 142 -5.12 -19.51 -42.07
#